data_AF-I6APB4-F1
#
_entry.id   AF-I6APB4-F1
#
_cell.length_a   1.000
_cell.length_b   1.000
_cell.length_c   1.000
_cell.angle_alpha   90.00
_cell.angle_beta   90.00
_cell.angle_gamma   90.00
#
_symmetry.space_group_name_H-M   'P 1'
#
loop_
_entity.id
_entity.type
_entity.pdbx_description
1 polymer ?
#
loop_
_entity_poly.entity_id
_entity_poly.type
_entity_poly.pdbx_seq_one_letter_code
_entity_poly.pdbx_strand_id
1 'polypeptide(L)'
;MSDRLLSRKELAAALGRSRAYLLRMQIAGFVMPGGRATITEARAWLAAHSDFRATGKKHGRRKKQQEDAGRCRKMQTGESTPRELHPIRHAHDYVDFDYDAVDGDDAEEQDGGSESFADLVHGLGEFCHMLTTPDLSSGSPHPKPPDARTVGLRTIAALWALKPDALGGISMHQLSKQLGCTDTILSRYACQFRDRFGIPARGGRSEETRARMRKVHRAKAVGRVAADSGDDPSRN
;
A
#
# COMPACT_ATOMS: atom_id res chain seq x y z
N MET A 1 15.02 -50.28 10.92
CA MET A 1 15.07 -49.01 10.14
C MET A 1 15.52 -47.93 11.07
N SER A 2 16.45 -47.07 10.65
CA SER A 2 17.23 -46.24 11.57
C SER A 2 16.39 -45.18 12.29
N ASP A 3 16.38 -45.21 13.62
CA ASP A 3 15.83 -44.17 14.53
C ASP A 3 16.71 -42.91 14.56
N ARG A 4 17.22 -42.50 13.40
CA ARG A 4 18.01 -41.28 13.29
C ARG A 4 17.07 -40.09 13.37
N LEU A 5 17.34 -39.19 14.33
CA LEU A 5 16.65 -37.90 14.42
C LEU A 5 16.99 -37.04 13.20
N LEU A 6 15.97 -36.75 12.37
CA LEU A 6 16.13 -35.98 11.15
C LEU A 6 15.73 -34.52 11.39
N SER A 7 16.47 -33.60 10.76
CA SER A 7 16.05 -32.21 10.66
C SER A 7 14.77 -32.09 9.81
N ARG A 8 14.03 -30.99 9.95
CA ARG A 8 12.80 -30.75 9.15
C ARG A 8 13.03 -30.85 7.62
N LYS A 9 14.22 -30.49 7.13
CA LYS A 9 14.55 -30.59 5.68
C LYS A 9 14.73 -32.04 5.25
N GLU A 10 15.48 -32.81 6.04
CA GLU A 10 15.75 -34.23 5.77
C GLU A 10 14.48 -35.08 5.93
N LEU A 11 13.68 -34.80 6.97
CA LEU A 11 12.40 -35.46 7.20
C LEU A 11 11.41 -35.23 6.04
N ALA A 12 11.40 -34.01 5.48
CA ALA A 12 10.58 -33.68 4.33
C ALA A 12 11.00 -34.49 3.09
N ALA A 13 12.31 -34.56 2.83
CA ALA A 13 12.87 -35.34 1.74
C ALA A 13 12.56 -36.84 1.91
N ALA A 14 12.76 -37.38 3.11
CA ALA A 14 12.52 -38.79 3.44
C ALA A 14 11.04 -39.20 3.31
N LEU A 15 10.10 -38.28 3.57
CA LEU A 15 8.66 -38.50 3.39
C LEU A 15 8.17 -38.18 1.97
N GLY A 16 9.01 -37.63 1.09
CA GLY A 16 8.60 -37.17 -0.24
C GLY A 16 7.59 -36.01 -0.20
N ARG A 17 7.67 -35.15 0.82
CA ARG A 17 6.75 -34.00 1.01
C ARG A 17 7.52 -32.69 1.08
N SER A 18 6.80 -31.57 0.95
CA SER A 18 7.42 -30.24 1.05
C SER A 18 7.70 -29.84 2.50
N ARG A 19 8.72 -28.99 2.73
CA ARG A 19 9.02 -28.46 4.09
C ARG A 19 7.83 -27.71 4.71
N ALA A 20 7.03 -27.04 3.88
CA ALA A 20 5.80 -26.36 4.30
C ALA A 20 4.72 -27.34 4.80
N TYR A 21 4.68 -28.57 4.27
CA TYR A 21 3.78 -29.63 4.74
C TYR A 21 4.09 -29.99 6.20
N LEU A 22 5.37 -30.19 6.55
CA LEU A 22 5.78 -30.48 7.93
C LEU A 22 5.51 -29.33 8.90
N LEU A 23 5.67 -28.07 8.46
CA LEU A 23 5.28 -26.91 9.27
C LEU A 23 3.79 -26.96 9.61
N ARG A 24 2.94 -27.35 8.65
CA ARG A 24 1.50 -27.49 8.89
C ARG A 24 1.19 -28.68 9.80
N MET A 25 1.91 -29.80 9.67
CA MET A 25 1.78 -30.92 10.60
C MET A 25 2.10 -30.49 12.04
N GLN A 26 3.17 -29.71 12.22
CA GLN A 26 3.55 -29.19 13.53
C GLN A 26 2.48 -28.26 14.11
N ILE A 27 1.89 -27.38 13.29
CA ILE A 27 0.74 -26.54 13.69
C ILE A 27 -0.48 -27.39 14.06
N ALA A 28 -0.68 -28.52 13.39
CA ALA A 28 -1.76 -29.47 13.68
C ALA A 28 -1.47 -30.39 14.88
N GLY A 29 -0.38 -30.18 15.62
CA GLY A 29 -0.07 -30.91 16.84
C GLY A 29 0.97 -32.02 16.70
N PHE A 30 1.64 -32.16 15.55
CA PHE A 30 2.80 -33.06 15.45
C PHE A 30 3.98 -32.50 16.27
N VAL A 31 4.39 -33.23 17.31
CA VAL A 31 5.45 -32.82 18.22
C VAL A 31 6.82 -33.16 17.63
N MET A 32 7.73 -32.18 17.59
CA MET A 32 9.13 -32.35 17.15
C MET A 32 10.09 -31.77 18.21
N PRO A 33 10.51 -32.56 19.21
CA PRO A 33 11.42 -32.08 20.24
C PRO A 33 12.75 -31.62 19.61
N GLY A 34 13.21 -30.42 19.97
CA GLY A 34 14.42 -29.83 19.37
C GLY A 34 14.34 -29.59 17.85
N GLY A 35 13.13 -29.56 17.27
CA GLY A 35 12.93 -29.39 15.83
C GLY A 35 13.39 -30.59 14.99
N ARG A 36 13.55 -31.76 15.62
CA ARG A 36 13.90 -33.03 14.96
C ARG A 36 12.86 -34.09 15.31
N ALA A 37 12.68 -35.06 14.42
CA ALA A 37 11.81 -36.23 14.65
C ALA A 37 12.29 -37.39 13.79
N THR A 38 11.84 -38.59 14.15
CA THR A 38 12.12 -39.81 13.37
C THR A 38 11.09 -40.00 12.25
N ILE A 39 11.44 -40.80 11.23
CA ILE A 39 10.51 -41.14 10.14
C ILE A 39 9.34 -41.98 10.66
N THR A 40 9.60 -42.84 11.64
CA THR A 40 8.62 -43.75 12.26
C THR A 40 7.52 -42.97 12.98
N GLU A 41 7.89 -41.99 13.81
CA GLU A 41 6.94 -41.08 14.48
C GLU A 41 6.09 -40.30 13.47
N ALA A 42 6.72 -39.75 12.42
CA ALA A 42 6.00 -38.98 11.41
C ALA A 42 5.00 -39.85 10.62
N ARG A 43 5.36 -41.11 10.32
CA ARG A 43 4.44 -42.06 9.67
C ARG A 43 3.31 -42.50 10.61
N ALA A 44 3.60 -42.76 11.88
CA ALA A 44 2.59 -43.10 12.88
C ALA A 44 1.56 -41.96 13.05
N TRP A 45 2.04 -40.71 13.08
CA TRP A 45 1.16 -39.55 13.16
C TRP A 45 0.27 -39.41 11.91
N LEU A 46 0.83 -39.62 10.71
CA LEU A 46 0.06 -39.58 9.46
C LEU A 46 -0.96 -40.72 9.36
N ALA A 47 -0.64 -41.90 9.90
CA ALA A 47 -1.59 -43.00 9.99
C ALA A 47 -2.75 -42.68 10.93
N ALA A 48 -2.49 -42.01 12.06
CA ALA A 48 -3.52 -41.56 12.99
C ALA A 48 -4.36 -40.37 12.45
N HIS A 49 -3.81 -39.59 11.51
CA HIS A 49 -4.47 -38.41 10.93
C HIS A 49 -4.59 -38.53 9.40
N SER A 50 -5.26 -39.57 8.92
CA SER A 50 -5.44 -39.84 7.48
C SER A 50 -6.11 -38.68 6.72
N ASP A 51 -6.93 -37.89 7.41
CA ASP A 51 -7.65 -36.75 6.83
C ASP A 51 -6.81 -35.46 6.76
N PHE A 52 -5.58 -35.48 7.25
CA PHE A 52 -4.70 -34.31 7.24
C PHE A 52 -4.30 -33.92 5.81
N ARG A 53 -5.05 -32.97 5.24
CA ARG A 53 -4.74 -32.35 3.95
C ARG A 53 -4.02 -31.04 4.17
N ALA A 54 -2.78 -30.95 3.69
CA ALA A 54 -2.03 -29.70 3.72
C ALA A 54 -2.67 -28.59 2.88
N THR A 55 -3.70 -28.85 2.09
CA THR A 55 -4.52 -27.82 1.44
C THR A 55 -5.45 -27.16 2.45
N GLY A 56 -4.90 -26.53 3.49
CA GLY A 56 -5.58 -25.42 4.11
C GLY A 56 -5.88 -24.42 3.02
N LYS A 57 -7.18 -24.16 2.77
CA LYS A 57 -7.65 -23.07 1.93
C LYS A 57 -6.75 -21.87 2.24
N LYS A 58 -6.16 -21.23 1.23
CA LYS A 58 -5.53 -19.92 1.43
C LYS A 58 -6.61 -19.06 2.06
N HIS A 59 -6.66 -18.96 3.39
CA HIS A 59 -7.55 -18.04 4.07
C HIS A 59 -7.10 -16.71 3.54
N GLY A 60 -7.93 -16.19 2.64
CA GLY A 60 -7.55 -15.09 1.80
C GLY A 60 -7.08 -13.97 2.69
N ARG A 61 -6.08 -13.26 2.19
CA ARG A 61 -5.80 -11.84 2.48
C ARG A 61 -7.05 -10.92 2.49
N ARG A 62 -8.27 -11.44 2.35
CA ARG A 62 -9.55 -10.74 2.37
C ARG A 62 -10.08 -10.37 3.75
N LYS A 63 -9.72 -11.07 4.84
CA LYS A 63 -10.28 -10.72 6.16
C LYS A 63 -9.64 -9.46 6.79
N LYS A 64 -8.38 -9.16 6.47
CA LYS A 64 -7.73 -7.94 6.96
C LYS A 64 -8.27 -6.64 6.34
N GLN A 65 -8.86 -6.70 5.14
CA GLN A 65 -9.53 -5.54 4.55
C GLN A 65 -10.91 -5.25 5.16
N GLN A 66 -11.54 -6.23 5.81
CA GLN A 66 -12.88 -6.07 6.39
C GLN A 66 -12.84 -5.63 7.87
N GLU A 67 -11.79 -5.99 8.61
CA GLU A 67 -11.60 -5.54 10.00
C GLU A 67 -11.04 -4.11 10.09
N ASP A 68 -10.17 -3.68 9.16
CA ASP A 68 -9.69 -2.30 9.11
C ASP A 68 -10.80 -1.31 8.66
N ALA A 69 -11.79 -1.76 7.89
CA ALA A 69 -12.98 -0.95 7.54
C ALA A 69 -13.99 -0.83 8.71
N GLY A 70 -14.01 -1.78 9.65
CA GLY A 70 -14.94 -1.79 10.79
C GLY A 70 -14.44 -1.03 12.02
N ARG A 71 -13.12 -0.89 12.20
CA ARG A 71 -12.54 -0.26 13.39
C ARG A 71 -12.52 1.28 13.34
N CYS A 72 -12.76 1.87 12.17
CA CYS A 72 -12.81 3.33 12.01
C CYS A 72 -14.15 3.97 12.42
N ARG A 73 -15.19 3.18 12.77
CA ARG A 73 -16.56 3.70 12.98
C ARG A 73 -17.01 3.85 14.44
N LYS A 74 -16.13 3.61 15.44
CA LYS A 74 -16.56 3.50 16.85
C LYS A 74 -15.84 4.39 17.88
N MET A 75 -15.09 5.42 17.47
CA MET A 75 -14.42 6.35 18.41
C MET A 75 -14.91 7.80 18.38
N GLN A 76 -16.14 8.06 17.94
CA GLN A 76 -16.76 9.39 18.06
C GLN A 76 -17.94 9.32 19.04
N THR A 77 -17.64 9.42 20.32
CA THR A 77 -18.56 9.80 21.41
C THR A 77 -17.71 10.03 22.66
N GLY A 78 -16.79 10.98 22.55
CA GLY A 78 -16.07 11.53 23.68
C GLY A 78 -16.21 13.05 23.61
N GLU A 79 -17.07 13.61 24.45
CA GLU A 79 -17.20 15.04 24.67
C GLU A 79 -15.83 15.63 25.00
N SER A 80 -15.22 16.30 24.03
CA SER A 80 -14.04 17.11 24.27
C SER A 80 -14.48 18.48 24.75
N THR A 81 -14.18 18.78 26.01
CA THR A 81 -14.29 20.10 26.63
C THR A 81 -13.62 21.19 25.76
N PRO A 82 -14.20 22.41 25.69
CA PRO A 82 -13.67 23.49 24.87
C PRO A 82 -12.29 23.92 25.37
N ARG A 83 -11.30 23.83 24.49
CA ARG A 83 -9.93 24.29 24.73
C ARG A 83 -9.89 25.80 24.46
N GLU A 84 -9.59 26.59 25.48
CA GLU A 84 -9.45 28.04 25.38
C GLU A 84 -8.47 28.42 24.26
N LEU A 85 -9.00 29.15 23.28
CA LEU A 85 -8.24 29.73 22.17
C LEU A 85 -7.41 30.90 22.71
N HIS A 86 -6.10 30.82 22.53
CA HIS A 86 -5.22 31.97 22.72
C HIS A 86 -5.52 33.04 21.64
N PRO A 87 -5.51 34.33 22.01
CA PRO A 87 -5.75 35.41 21.06
C PRO A 87 -4.53 35.58 20.14
N ILE A 88 -4.64 35.11 18.90
CA ILE A 88 -3.75 35.52 17.82
C ILE A 88 -4.12 36.96 17.47
N ARG A 89 -3.34 37.88 18.03
CA ARG A 89 -3.43 39.31 17.75
C ARG A 89 -2.97 39.59 16.31
N HIS A 90 -3.86 40.24 15.57
CA HIS A 90 -3.61 41.25 14.54
C HIS A 90 -2.69 40.88 13.37
N ALA A 91 -3.31 40.40 12.28
CA ALA A 91 -2.76 40.49 10.92
C ALA A 91 -3.86 40.82 9.89
N HIS A 92 -4.85 41.66 10.28
CA HIS A 92 -5.98 42.05 9.44
C HIS A 92 -5.94 43.51 8.96
N ASP A 93 -4.81 44.20 9.10
CA ASP A 93 -4.68 45.53 8.54
C ASP A 93 -4.15 45.41 7.09
N TYR A 94 -4.91 46.01 6.17
CA TYR A 94 -4.64 46.24 4.75
C TYR A 94 -5.04 45.17 3.74
N VAL A 95 -6.35 44.97 3.54
CA VAL A 95 -6.97 45.05 2.20
C VAL A 95 -8.42 45.53 2.34
N ASP A 96 -8.67 46.84 2.24
CA ASP A 96 -10.01 47.37 1.98
C ASP A 96 -10.37 47.04 0.53
N PHE A 97 -11.11 45.95 0.32
CA PHE A 97 -11.80 45.68 -0.93
C PHE A 97 -13.15 46.39 -0.85
N ASP A 98 -13.27 47.53 -1.51
CA ASP A 98 -14.55 48.23 -1.72
C ASP A 98 -15.48 47.32 -2.54
N TYR A 99 -16.31 46.55 -1.83
CA TYR A 99 -17.34 45.66 -2.39
C TYR A 99 -18.70 46.35 -2.33
N ASP A 100 -18.78 47.57 -2.87
CA ASP A 100 -20.05 48.26 -3.01
C ASP A 100 -20.71 47.91 -4.37
N ALA A 101 -21.96 47.49 -4.25
CA ALA A 101 -23.01 47.47 -5.28
C ALA A 101 -22.96 46.38 -6.36
N VAL A 102 -23.42 45.18 -5.99
CA VAL A 102 -24.27 44.38 -6.88
C VAL A 102 -25.56 44.04 -6.13
N ASP A 103 -26.52 44.97 -6.18
CA ASP A 103 -27.90 44.72 -5.76
C ASP A 103 -28.56 43.80 -6.79
N GLY A 104 -28.60 42.50 -6.49
CA GLY A 104 -29.32 41.49 -7.26
C GLY A 104 -30.40 40.85 -6.40
N ASP A 105 -31.64 41.30 -6.56
CA ASP A 105 -32.86 40.91 -5.84
C ASP A 105 -33.37 39.47 -6.11
N ASP A 106 -32.51 38.52 -6.49
CA ASP A 106 -32.90 37.13 -6.78
C ASP A 106 -32.05 36.12 -5.99
N ALA A 107 -31.93 36.32 -4.67
CA ALA A 107 -31.34 35.32 -3.77
C ALA A 107 -32.36 34.20 -3.51
N GLU A 108 -32.55 33.30 -4.47
CA GLU A 108 -33.15 32.00 -4.18
C GLU A 108 -32.25 31.27 -3.17
N GLU A 109 -32.70 31.16 -1.93
CA GLU A 109 -32.07 30.39 -0.85
C GLU A 109 -31.88 28.92 -1.27
N GLN A 110 -30.73 28.61 -1.86
CA GLN A 110 -30.28 27.22 -1.98
C GLN A 110 -29.76 26.74 -0.63
N ASP A 111 -30.68 26.36 0.25
CA ASP A 111 -30.45 25.80 1.60
C ASP A 111 -29.86 24.36 1.57
N GLY A 112 -29.04 24.04 0.57
CA GLY A 112 -28.50 22.69 0.35
C GLY A 112 -26.98 22.56 0.41
N GLY A 113 -26.25 23.63 0.73
CA GLY A 113 -24.80 23.72 0.49
C GLY A 113 -23.88 23.82 1.71
N SER A 114 -24.39 23.99 2.93
CA SER A 114 -23.54 24.29 4.10
C SER A 114 -22.70 23.10 4.57
N GLU A 115 -23.17 21.87 4.37
CA GLU A 115 -22.39 20.65 4.63
C GLU A 115 -21.19 20.50 3.64
N SER A 116 -21.22 21.16 2.48
CA SER A 116 -20.17 21.06 1.45
C SER A 116 -18.88 21.80 1.80
N PHE A 117 -18.98 22.97 2.45
CA PHE A 117 -17.79 23.78 2.73
C PHE A 117 -17.01 23.27 3.95
N ALA A 118 -17.70 22.82 5.00
CA ALA A 118 -17.05 22.23 6.16
C ALA A 118 -16.26 20.95 5.78
N ASP A 119 -16.84 20.10 4.95
CA ASP A 119 -16.17 18.91 4.42
C ASP A 119 -14.97 19.26 3.54
N LEU A 120 -15.08 20.32 2.73
CA LEU A 120 -13.98 20.84 1.93
C LEU A 120 -12.81 21.32 2.81
N VAL A 121 -13.11 22.13 3.84
CA VAL A 121 -12.11 22.63 4.78
C VAL A 121 -11.45 21.49 5.53
N HIS A 122 -12.23 20.49 5.96
CA HIS A 122 -11.70 19.30 6.62
C HIS A 122 -10.77 18.51 5.70
N GLY A 123 -11.21 18.24 4.46
CA GLY A 123 -10.40 17.55 3.45
C GLY A 123 -9.11 18.31 3.10
N LEU A 124 -9.17 19.64 3.01
CA LEU A 124 -7.99 20.48 2.80
C LEU A 124 -7.04 20.44 4.00
N GLY A 125 -7.58 20.45 5.22
CA GLY A 125 -6.82 20.28 6.46
C GLY A 125 -6.10 18.94 6.51
N GLU A 126 -6.78 17.84 6.17
CA GLU A 126 -6.17 16.51 6.07
C GLU A 126 -5.09 16.44 4.98
N PHE A 127 -5.30 17.12 3.86
CA PHE A 127 -4.32 17.21 2.78
C PHE A 127 -3.05 17.93 3.23
N CYS A 128 -3.18 19.13 3.79
CA CYS A 128 -2.06 19.90 4.35
C CYS A 128 -1.34 19.13 5.47
N HIS A 129 -2.11 18.43 6.32
CA HIS A 129 -1.54 17.57 7.34
C HIS A 129 -0.72 16.44 6.70
N MET A 130 -1.25 15.72 5.71
CA MET A 130 -0.53 14.65 4.99
C MET A 130 0.75 15.15 4.33
N LEU A 131 0.73 16.35 3.75
CA LEU A 131 1.93 16.95 3.15
C LEU A 131 3.03 17.17 4.19
N THR A 132 2.67 17.55 5.41
CA THR A 132 3.60 17.93 6.48
C THR A 132 3.87 16.82 7.50
N THR A 133 3.10 15.72 7.51
CA THR A 133 3.32 14.64 8.48
C THR A 133 4.60 13.88 8.13
N PRO A 134 5.51 13.67 9.08
CA PRO A 134 6.73 12.94 8.81
C PRO A 134 6.44 11.45 8.60
N ASP A 135 7.25 10.77 7.78
CA ASP A 135 7.02 9.37 7.43
C ASP A 135 7.40 8.44 8.60
N LEU A 136 6.38 7.89 9.26
CA LEU A 136 6.53 6.99 10.39
C LEU A 136 7.21 5.65 10.02
N SER A 137 7.31 5.32 8.73
CA SER A 137 8.01 4.10 8.28
C SER A 137 9.52 4.12 8.52
N SER A 138 10.09 5.27 8.88
CA SER A 138 11.53 5.42 9.13
C SER A 138 12.00 4.78 10.44
N GLY A 139 11.09 4.37 11.34
CA GLY A 139 11.44 3.75 12.62
C GLY A 139 12.14 4.68 13.61
N SER A 140 12.26 5.97 13.30
CA SER A 140 12.81 6.97 14.21
C SER A 140 11.81 7.28 15.32
N PRO A 141 12.21 7.28 16.61
CA PRO A 141 11.33 7.62 17.73
C PRO A 141 10.81 9.07 17.65
N HIS A 142 11.56 9.95 16.98
CA HIS A 142 11.14 11.31 16.68
C HIS A 142 11.34 11.56 15.17
N PRO A 143 10.29 11.35 14.36
CA PRO A 143 10.40 11.53 12.93
C PRO A 143 10.51 13.04 12.63
N LYS A 144 11.61 13.45 11.99
CA LYS A 144 11.85 14.85 11.64
C LYS A 144 10.78 15.33 10.65
N PRO A 145 10.29 16.58 10.76
CA PRO A 145 9.37 17.13 9.77
C PRO A 145 9.98 17.02 8.36
N PRO A 146 9.15 16.76 7.34
CA PRO A 146 9.63 16.66 5.97
C PRO A 146 10.27 17.98 5.53
N ASP A 147 11.33 17.87 4.73
CA ASP A 147 11.93 19.04 4.09
C ASP A 147 10.98 19.65 3.04
N ALA A 148 11.19 20.92 2.71
CA ALA A 148 10.37 21.63 1.71
C ALA A 148 10.32 20.89 0.37
N ARG A 149 11.42 20.20 0.00
CA ARG A 149 11.49 19.37 -1.20
C ARG A 149 10.53 18.18 -1.13
N THR A 150 10.48 17.45 -0.03
CA THR A 150 9.54 16.33 0.16
C THR A 150 8.10 16.81 0.12
N VAL A 151 7.79 17.94 0.75
CA VAL A 151 6.46 18.56 0.68
C VAL A 151 6.08 18.83 -0.78
N GLY A 152 6.97 19.47 -1.56
CA GLY A 152 6.74 19.73 -2.98
C GLY A 152 6.52 18.45 -3.81
N LEU A 153 7.31 17.40 -3.56
CA LEU A 153 7.13 16.11 -4.23
C LEU A 153 5.78 15.46 -3.91
N ARG A 154 5.32 15.54 -2.66
CA ARG A 154 4.01 15.03 -2.25
C ARG A 154 2.87 15.82 -2.90
N THR A 155 2.99 17.15 -2.96
CA THR A 155 2.01 18.02 -3.63
C THR A 155 1.89 17.67 -5.11
N ILE A 156 3.02 17.51 -5.81
CA ILE A 156 3.02 17.14 -7.22
C ILE A 156 2.44 15.74 -7.43
N ALA A 157 2.77 14.77 -6.56
CA ALA A 157 2.20 13.43 -6.62
C ALA A 157 0.67 13.43 -6.44
N ALA A 158 0.16 14.25 -5.51
CA ALA A 158 -1.27 14.41 -5.26
C ALA A 158 -1.97 15.08 -6.46
N LEU A 159 -1.39 16.15 -7.01
CA LEU A 159 -1.92 16.82 -8.20
C LEU A 159 -1.97 15.86 -9.40
N TRP A 160 -0.91 15.07 -9.60
CA TRP A 160 -0.88 14.04 -10.62
C TRP A 160 -1.94 12.96 -10.39
N ALA A 161 -2.21 12.59 -9.13
CA ALA A 161 -3.22 11.60 -8.78
C ALA A 161 -4.65 12.09 -9.04
N LEU A 162 -4.93 13.37 -8.78
CA LEU A 162 -6.24 14.01 -8.95
C LEU A 162 -6.51 14.37 -10.42
N LYS A 163 -5.57 15.10 -11.05
CA LYS A 163 -5.74 15.71 -12.37
C LYS A 163 -4.41 15.71 -13.14
N PRO A 164 -4.00 14.56 -13.71
CA PRO A 164 -2.74 14.45 -14.46
C PRO A 164 -2.73 15.36 -15.71
N ASP A 165 -3.90 15.69 -16.25
CA ASP A 165 -4.05 16.57 -17.40
C ASP A 165 -3.62 18.01 -17.09
N ALA A 166 -3.70 18.44 -15.82
CA ALA A 166 -3.17 19.73 -15.36
C ALA A 166 -1.64 19.79 -15.41
N LEU A 167 -0.97 18.64 -15.46
CA LEU A 167 0.48 18.51 -15.65
C LEU A 167 0.83 18.26 -17.13
N GLY A 168 -0.02 18.65 -18.07
CA GLY A 168 0.23 18.51 -19.50
C GLY A 168 0.29 17.06 -19.99
N GLY A 169 -0.33 16.12 -19.26
CA GLY A 169 -0.31 14.70 -19.62
C GLY A 169 1.06 14.03 -19.47
N ILE A 170 1.99 14.65 -18.75
CA ILE A 170 3.35 14.13 -18.53
C ILE A 170 3.27 12.79 -17.78
N SER A 171 4.04 11.80 -18.25
CA SER A 171 4.12 10.50 -17.59
C SER A 171 4.85 10.60 -16.26
N MET A 172 4.52 9.73 -15.29
CA MET A 172 5.20 9.68 -13.98
C MET A 172 6.73 9.58 -14.09
N HIS A 173 7.23 8.86 -15.09
CA HIS A 173 8.67 8.71 -15.35
C HIS A 173 9.34 9.99 -15.87
N GLN A 174 8.64 10.77 -16.70
CA GLN A 174 9.14 12.07 -17.12
C GLN A 174 9.12 13.08 -15.97
N LEU A 175 8.05 13.04 -15.16
CA LEU A 175 7.89 13.88 -13.98
C LEU A 175 9.00 13.62 -12.94
N SER A 176 9.32 12.36 -12.67
CA SER A 176 10.40 11.98 -11.75
C SER A 176 11.77 12.47 -12.24
N LYS A 177 12.04 12.34 -13.54
CA LYS A 177 13.28 12.82 -14.18
C LYS A 177 13.41 14.35 -14.06
N GLN A 178 12.34 15.11 -14.30
CA GLN A 178 12.33 16.57 -14.17
C GLN A 178 12.54 17.02 -12.72
N LEU A 179 12.01 16.27 -11.75
CA LEU A 179 12.13 16.59 -10.32
C LEU A 179 13.40 16.04 -9.65
N GLY A 180 14.23 15.31 -10.40
CA GLY A 180 15.45 14.70 -9.89
C GLY A 180 15.19 13.68 -8.77
N CYS A 181 14.14 12.87 -8.89
CA CYS A 181 13.78 11.84 -7.91
C CYS A 181 13.50 10.50 -8.61
N THR A 182 13.41 9.42 -7.84
CA THR A 182 13.08 8.10 -8.41
C THR A 182 11.58 7.95 -8.62
N ASP A 183 11.19 7.26 -9.70
CA ASP A 183 9.79 6.92 -10.00
C ASP A 183 9.09 6.24 -8.81
N THR A 184 9.85 5.45 -8.05
CA THR A 184 9.37 4.72 -6.89
C THR A 184 8.91 5.64 -5.75
N ILE A 185 9.57 6.79 -5.55
CA ILE A 185 9.21 7.75 -4.50
C ILE A 185 7.91 8.47 -4.87
N LEU A 186 7.82 9.03 -6.08
CA LEU A 186 6.59 9.68 -6.56
C LEU A 186 5.41 8.72 -6.61
N SER A 187 5.61 7.50 -7.11
CA SER A 187 4.59 6.46 -7.14
C SER A 187 4.11 6.11 -5.73
N ARG A 188 5.02 6.00 -4.75
CA ARG A 188 4.66 5.78 -3.35
C ARG A 188 3.79 6.91 -2.80
N TYR A 189 4.16 8.17 -3.01
CA TYR A 189 3.38 9.31 -2.54
C TYR A 189 2.00 9.39 -3.21
N ALA A 190 1.92 9.13 -4.52
CA ALA A 190 0.64 9.10 -5.24
C ALA A 190 -0.28 7.99 -4.71
N CYS A 191 0.26 6.80 -4.41
CA CYS A 191 -0.50 5.72 -3.78
C CYS A 191 -0.94 6.06 -2.36
N GLN A 192 -0.05 6.59 -1.51
CA GLN A 192 -0.39 7.01 -0.14
C GLN A 192 -1.52 8.06 -0.13
N PHE A 193 -1.45 9.04 -1.04
CA PHE A 193 -2.51 10.03 -1.21
C PHE A 193 -3.83 9.36 -1.61
N ARG A 194 -3.83 8.51 -2.64
CA ARG A 194 -5.04 7.81 -3.09
C ARG A 194 -5.66 6.93 -2.02
N ASP A 195 -4.85 6.14 -1.32
CA ASP A 195 -5.30 5.24 -0.27
C ASP A 195 -5.91 6.03 0.90
N ARG A 196 -5.34 7.20 1.25
CA ARG A 196 -5.84 8.05 2.33
C ARG A 196 -7.17 8.73 1.99
N PHE A 197 -7.33 9.20 0.76
CA PHE A 197 -8.55 9.91 0.32
C PHE A 197 -9.57 8.98 -0.38
N GLY A 198 -9.35 7.66 -0.38
CA GLY A 198 -10.25 6.70 -1.02
C GLY A 198 -10.38 6.87 -2.54
N ILE A 199 -9.41 7.53 -3.19
CA ILE A 199 -9.46 7.81 -4.62
C ILE A 199 -9.11 6.53 -5.36
N PRO A 200 -10.04 5.94 -6.14
CA PRO A 200 -9.75 4.74 -6.89
C PRO A 200 -8.60 5.03 -7.85
N ALA A 201 -7.66 4.10 -7.97
CA ALA A 201 -6.58 4.23 -8.94
C ALA A 201 -7.19 4.43 -10.33
N ARG A 202 -7.05 5.64 -10.90
CA ARG A 202 -7.43 5.97 -12.29
C ARG A 202 -6.93 4.80 -13.14
N GLY A 203 -7.88 4.05 -13.68
CA GLY A 203 -7.76 2.63 -14.02
C GLY A 203 -6.32 2.20 -14.24
N GLY A 204 -5.78 1.38 -13.32
CA GLY A 204 -4.48 0.75 -13.58
C GLY A 204 -4.52 0.23 -15.01
N ARG A 205 -3.56 0.64 -15.86
CA ARG A 205 -3.45 0.39 -17.31
C ARG A 205 -4.61 -0.45 -17.86
N SER A 206 -5.37 0.03 -18.85
CA SER A 206 -6.43 -0.77 -19.50
C SER A 206 -5.99 -2.23 -19.68
N GLU A 207 -6.90 -3.19 -19.54
CA GLU A 207 -6.54 -4.61 -19.67
C GLU A 207 -5.72 -4.88 -20.94
N GLU A 208 -6.04 -4.17 -22.01
CA GLU A 208 -5.28 -4.10 -23.25
C GLU A 208 -3.84 -3.61 -23.06
N THR A 209 -3.62 -2.50 -22.35
CA THR A 209 -2.28 -1.99 -22.03
C THR A 209 -1.50 -2.98 -21.15
N ARG A 210 -2.16 -3.65 -20.19
CA ARG A 210 -1.53 -4.73 -19.39
C ARG A 210 -1.18 -5.92 -20.27
N ALA A 211 -2.05 -6.33 -21.19
CA ALA A 211 -1.83 -7.43 -22.12
C ALA A 211 -0.67 -7.12 -23.08
N ARG A 212 -0.59 -5.89 -23.59
CA ARG A 212 0.52 -5.41 -24.43
C ARG A 212 1.85 -5.50 -23.69
N MET A 213 1.90 -5.09 -22.42
CA MET A 213 3.12 -5.23 -21.62
C MET A 213 3.47 -6.67 -21.29
N ARG A 214 2.48 -7.53 -21.02
CA ARG A 214 2.73 -8.98 -20.86
C ARG A 214 3.36 -9.57 -22.12
N LYS A 215 2.90 -9.18 -23.32
CA LYS A 215 3.52 -9.58 -24.59
C LYS A 215 4.95 -9.07 -24.72
N VAL A 216 5.22 -7.81 -24.40
CA VAL A 216 6.58 -7.22 -24.45
C VAL A 216 7.53 -7.93 -23.48
N HIS A 217 7.11 -8.16 -22.24
CA HIS A 217 7.92 -8.88 -21.26
C HIS A 217 8.16 -10.34 -21.66
N ARG A 218 7.15 -11.01 -22.24
CA ARG A 218 7.30 -12.37 -22.78
C ARG A 218 8.29 -12.42 -23.94
N ALA A 219 8.20 -11.50 -24.88
CA ALA A 219 9.13 -11.41 -26.01
C ALA A 219 10.56 -11.15 -25.53
N LYS A 220 10.74 -10.24 -24.56
CA LYS A 220 12.05 -9.95 -23.96
C LYS A 220 12.62 -11.15 -23.20
N ALA A 221 11.79 -11.94 -22.53
CA ALA A 221 12.22 -13.17 -21.85
C ALA A 221 12.66 -14.24 -22.86
N VAL A 222 11.92 -14.45 -23.95
CA VAL A 222 12.27 -15.41 -25.01
C VAL A 222 13.58 -15.02 -25.71
N GLY A 223 13.75 -13.73 -26.05
CA GLY A 223 14.99 -13.26 -26.67
C GLY A 223 16.22 -13.42 -25.77
N ARG A 224 16.06 -13.35 -24.44
CA ARG A 224 17.15 -13.55 -23.49
C ARG A 224 17.59 -15.01 -23.39
N VAL A 225 16.66 -15.96 -23.52
CA VAL A 225 16.98 -17.40 -23.52
C VAL A 225 17.69 -17.79 -24.81
N ALA A 226 17.28 -17.25 -25.95
CA ALA A 226 17.92 -17.53 -27.24
C ALA A 226 19.37 -16.98 -27.33
N ALA A 227 19.63 -15.84 -26.69
CA ALA A 227 20.98 -15.27 -26.63
C ALA A 227 21.94 -16.04 -25.71
N ASP A 228 21.41 -16.77 -24.72
CA ASP A 228 22.19 -17.55 -23.74
C ASP A 228 22.43 -19.00 -24.20
N SER A 229 21.66 -19.47 -25.20
CA SER A 229 21.83 -20.78 -25.85
C SER A 229 22.71 -20.74 -27.10
N GLY A 230 23.46 -19.65 -27.31
CA GLY A 230 24.49 -19.61 -28.33
C GLY A 230 25.59 -20.59 -27.95
N ASP A 231 25.50 -21.82 -28.46
CA ASP A 231 26.64 -22.72 -28.65
C ASP A 231 27.74 -21.89 -29.28
N ASP A 232 28.76 -21.56 -28.48
CA ASP A 232 29.98 -20.92 -28.94
C ASP A 232 30.76 -21.96 -29.77
N PRO A 233 30.76 -21.86 -31.11
CA PRO A 233 31.41 -22.86 -31.96
C PRO A 233 32.94 -22.77 -31.87
N SER A 234 33.48 -21.81 -31.11
CA SER A 234 34.91 -21.62 -30.87
C SER A 234 35.47 -22.56 -29.81
N ARG A 235 34.63 -23.39 -29.18
CA ARG A 235 35.00 -24.33 -28.13
C ARG A 235 35.28 -25.74 -28.69
N ASN A 236 36.14 -25.81 -29.70
CA ASN A 236 36.79 -27.03 -30.17
C ASN A 236 38.31 -26.82 -30.18
#